data_AF-A0A944EX78-F1
#
_entry.id   AF-A0A944EX78-F1
#
_cell.length_a   1.000
_cell.length_b   1.000
_cell.length_c   1.000
_cell.angle_alpha   90.00
_cell.angle_beta   90.00
_cell.angle_gamma   90.00
#
_symmetry.space_group_name_H-M   'P 1'
#
loop_
_entity.id
_entity.type
_entity.pdbx_description
1 polymer ?
#
loop_
_entity_poly.entity_id
_entity_poly.type
_entity_poly.pdbx_seq_one_letter_code
_entity_poly.pdbx_strand_id
1 'polypeptide(L)'
;MSSAHGVLGYLWASDAEEAASFEPRDDALEEGYKTGLLWLDRLHSAYSRGLSPSRALTELAGSTGADRPGSMDLASLRELASED
;
A
#
# COMPACT_ATOMS: atom_id res chain seq x y z
N MET A 1 2.38 24.30 -6.28
CA MET A 1 3.09 23.26 -5.51
C MET A 1 2.83 21.97 -6.26
N SER A 2 3.84 21.38 -6.89
CA SER A 2 3.64 20.20 -7.75
C SER A 2 3.24 19.02 -6.88
N SER A 3 2.04 18.51 -7.08
CA SER A 3 1.46 17.35 -6.37
C SER A 3 2.00 16.03 -6.91
N ALA A 4 3.31 15.92 -7.13
CA ALA A 4 3.90 14.69 -7.67
C ALA A 4 4.33 13.77 -6.52
N HIS A 5 3.38 13.28 -5.73
CA HIS A 5 3.68 12.18 -4.82
C HIS A 5 3.78 10.91 -5.65
N GLY A 6 5.02 10.49 -5.93
CA GLY A 6 5.31 9.22 -6.59
C GLY A 6 4.88 8.02 -5.75
N VAL A 7 5.09 6.81 -6.27
CA VAL A 7 4.84 5.58 -5.51
C VAL A 7 5.76 5.54 -4.30
N LEU A 8 5.18 5.38 -3.10
CA LEU A 8 5.95 5.35 -1.84
C LEU A 8 6.50 3.95 -1.50
N GLY A 9 5.92 2.90 -2.09
CA GLY A 9 6.28 1.51 -1.81
C GLY A 9 5.22 0.53 -2.26
N TYR A 10 5.42 -0.74 -1.92
CA TYR A 10 4.58 -1.86 -2.35
C TYR A 10 4.14 -2.71 -1.16
N LEU A 11 2.87 -3.06 -1.15
CA LEU A 11 2.30 -4.04 -0.24
C LEU A 11 2.41 -5.44 -0.84
N TRP A 12 2.84 -6.41 -0.05
CA TRP A 12 2.95 -7.80 -0.48
C TRP A 12 2.44 -8.76 0.59
N ALA A 13 2.07 -9.97 0.16
CA ALA A 13 1.62 -11.06 1.01
C ALA A 13 2.04 -12.42 0.45
N SER A 14 2.24 -13.38 1.35
CA SER A 14 2.41 -14.80 1.06
C SER A 14 1.59 -15.60 2.07
N ASP A 15 0.52 -16.23 1.60
CA ASP A 15 -0.28 -17.13 2.45
C ASP A 15 0.50 -18.40 2.81
N ALA A 16 1.41 -18.85 1.95
CA ALA A 16 2.23 -20.04 2.20
C ALA A 16 3.22 -19.84 3.37
N GLU A 17 3.73 -18.61 3.54
CA GLU A 17 4.68 -18.24 4.58
C GLU A 17 4.01 -17.49 5.75
N GLU A 18 2.68 -17.36 5.74
CA GLU A 18 1.89 -16.57 6.70
C GLU A 18 2.42 -15.15 6.92
N ALA A 19 2.92 -14.51 5.86
CA ALA A 19 3.63 -13.24 5.94
C ALA A 19 2.99 -12.15 5.05
N ALA A 20 3.00 -10.92 5.53
CA ALA A 20 2.69 -9.71 4.76
C ALA A 20 3.50 -8.53 5.26
N SER A 21 3.86 -7.61 4.36
CA SER A 21 4.60 -6.40 4.73
C SER A 21 4.42 -5.28 3.71
N PHE A 22 5.06 -4.15 3.99
CA PHE A 22 5.24 -3.02 3.09
C PHE A 22 6.73 -2.86 2.80
N GLU A 23 7.08 -2.78 1.52
CA GLU A 23 8.42 -2.49 1.04
C GLU A 23 8.48 -1.03 0.54
N PRO A 24 9.13 -0.11 1.25
CA PRO A 24 9.29 1.26 0.80
C PRO A 24 10.16 1.31 -0.46
N ARG A 25 9.90 2.27 -1.34
CA ARG A 25 10.87 2.57 -2.41
C ARG A 25 12.01 3.42 -1.87
N ASP A 26 13.22 3.20 -2.40
CA ASP A 26 14.42 3.95 -2.00
C ASP A 26 14.27 5.47 -2.19
N ASP A 27 13.52 5.91 -3.21
CA ASP A 27 13.27 7.32 -3.52
C ASP A 27 12.16 7.97 -2.67
N ALA A 28 11.41 7.18 -1.89
CA ALA A 28 10.35 7.67 -1.02
C ALA A 28 10.86 8.24 0.32
N LEU A 29 12.15 8.03 0.63
CA LEU A 29 12.85 8.57 1.80
C LEU A 29 12.03 8.47 3.11
N GLU A 30 11.91 9.57 3.86
CA GLU A 30 11.21 9.62 5.15
C GLU A 30 9.70 9.36 5.02
N GLU A 31 9.08 9.78 3.91
CA GLU A 31 7.65 9.55 3.66
C GLU A 31 7.37 8.05 3.50
N GLY A 32 8.19 7.34 2.72
CA GLY A 32 8.10 5.89 2.56
C GLY A 32 8.20 5.14 3.90
N TYR A 33 9.13 5.54 4.76
CA TYR A 33 9.27 4.96 6.10
C TYR A 33 8.04 5.18 6.98
N LYS A 34 7.53 6.43 7.06
CA LYS A 34 6.31 6.76 7.83
C LYS A 34 5.09 5.99 7.32
N THR A 35 4.94 5.91 5.99
CA THR A 35 3.88 5.13 5.35
C THR A 35 4.01 3.64 5.66
N GLY A 36 5.23 3.11 5.67
CA GLY A 36 5.49 1.71 6.06
C GLY A 36 4.98 1.39 7.46
N LEU A 37 5.26 2.24 8.45
CA LEU A 37 4.77 2.04 9.82
C LEU A 37 3.24 1.99 9.89
N LEU A 38 2.54 2.86 9.17
CA LEU A 38 1.08 2.87 9.12
C LEU A 38 0.51 1.60 8.49
N TRP A 39 1.17 1.06 7.46
CA TRP A 39 0.73 -0.18 6.82
C TRP A 39 1.01 -1.40 7.68
N LEU A 40 2.15 -1.45 8.36
CA LEU A 40 2.48 -2.55 9.29
C LEU A 40 1.47 -2.62 10.44
N ASP A 41 1.04 -1.49 11.00
CA ASP A 41 0.00 -1.47 12.05
C ASP A 41 -1.35 -2.03 11.54
N ARG A 42 -1.74 -1.66 10.31
CA ARG A 42 -2.97 -2.18 9.68
C ARG A 42 -2.90 -3.68 9.39
N LEU A 43 -1.76 -4.16 8.89
CA LEU A 43 -1.52 -5.58 8.65
C LEU A 43 -1.54 -6.36 9.96
N HIS A 44 -0.94 -5.82 11.03
CA HIS A 44 -0.97 -6.41 12.35
C HIS A 44 -2.41 -6.50 12.90
N SER A 45 -3.21 -5.44 12.74
CA SER A 45 -4.63 -5.45 13.10
C SER A 45 -5.41 -6.53 12.33
N ALA A 46 -5.21 -6.66 11.01
CA ALA A 46 -5.82 -7.72 10.21
C ALA A 46 -5.39 -9.13 10.67
N TYR A 47 -4.10 -9.32 10.96
CA TYR A 47 -3.57 -10.57 11.49
C TYR A 47 -4.18 -10.92 12.85
N SER A 48 -4.30 -9.95 13.76
CA SER A 48 -4.94 -10.16 15.08
C SER A 48 -6.41 -10.57 15.00
N ARG A 49 -7.08 -10.27 13.88
CA ARG A 49 -8.45 -10.69 13.56
C ARG A 49 -8.52 -12.06 12.88
N GLY A 50 -7.38 -12.72 12.66
CA GLY A 50 -7.28 -14.04 12.04
C GLY A 50 -7.41 -14.03 10.52
N LEU A 51 -7.16 -12.90 9.85
CA LEU A 51 -7.16 -12.84 8.40
C LEU A 51 -5.87 -13.45 7.85
N SER A 52 -5.98 -14.21 6.76
CA SER A 52 -4.81 -14.59 5.97
C SER A 52 -4.16 -13.36 5.34
N PRO A 53 -2.85 -13.38 5.05
CA PRO A 53 -2.16 -12.30 4.35
C PRO A 53 -2.88 -11.77 3.09
N SER A 54 -3.37 -12.65 2.21
CA SER A 54 -4.10 -12.26 1.00
C SER A 54 -5.46 -11.60 1.28
N ARG A 55 -6.17 -12.08 2.29
CA ARG A 55 -7.43 -11.46 2.74
C ARG A 55 -7.19 -10.11 3.40
N ALA A 56 -6.12 -9.96 4.16
CA ALA A 56 -5.71 -8.68 4.72
C ALA A 56 -5.47 -7.65 3.60
N LEU A 57 -4.71 -8.01 2.56
CA LEU A 57 -4.52 -7.13 1.40
C LEU A 57 -5.83 -6.75 0.72
N THR A 58 -6.71 -7.73 0.48
CA THR A 58 -8.00 -7.50 -0.20
C THR A 58 -8.87 -6.52 0.60
N GLU A 59 -8.96 -6.70 1.92
CA GLU A 59 -9.71 -5.81 2.79
C GLU A 59 -9.11 -4.40 2.82
N LEU A 60 -7.79 -4.31 2.94
CA LEU A 60 -7.07 -3.05 3.04
C LEU A 60 -7.07 -2.27 1.73
N ALA A 61 -7.08 -2.95 0.59
CA ALA A 61 -7.23 -2.36 -0.74
C ALA A 61 -8.69 -1.94 -1.02
N GLY A 62 -9.68 -2.65 -0.48
CA GLY A 62 -11.11 -2.34 -0.64
C GLY A 62 -11.66 -1.28 0.31
N SER A 63 -10.93 -0.92 1.37
CA SER A 63 -11.37 0.04 2.38
C SER A 63 -11.17 1.50 1.93
N THR A 64 -12.11 2.03 1.13
CA THR A 64 -12.19 3.45 0.75
C THR A 64 -12.90 4.26 1.85
N GLY A 65 -12.12 4.82 2.79
CA GLY A 65 -12.60 5.76 3.81
C GLY A 65 -12.10 7.18 3.55
N ALA A 66 -12.82 8.19 4.05
CA ALA A 66 -12.70 9.63 3.75
C ALA A 66 -11.35 10.32 4.06
N ASP A 67 -10.33 9.59 4.51
CA ASP A 67 -9.03 10.11 4.95
C ASP A 67 -7.85 9.32 4.32
N ARG A 68 -7.95 8.95 3.03
CA ARG A 68 -6.89 8.18 2.33
C ARG A 68 -6.83 8.34 0.79
N PRO A 69 -5.66 8.03 0.18
CA PRO A 69 -5.38 8.20 -1.24
C PRO A 69 -6.24 7.29 -2.12
N GLY A 70 -6.55 7.80 -3.31
CA GLY A 70 -7.43 7.14 -4.27
C GLY A 70 -6.90 5.79 -4.77
N SER A 71 -7.81 4.90 -5.10
CA SER A 71 -7.51 3.69 -5.88
C SER A 71 -7.49 4.05 -7.35
N MET A 72 -6.46 3.60 -8.08
CA MET A 72 -6.29 3.80 -9.51
C MET A 72 -5.91 2.47 -10.14
N ASP A 73 -6.56 2.11 -11.25
CA ASP A 73 -6.17 0.92 -12.00
C ASP A 73 -4.85 1.14 -12.75
N LEU A 74 -4.19 0.04 -13.12
CA LEU A 74 -2.87 0.10 -13.75
C LEU A 74 -2.87 0.75 -15.14
N ALA A 75 -4.00 0.72 -15.86
CA ALA A 75 -4.08 1.38 -17.15
C ALA A 75 -4.10 2.91 -16.94
N SER A 76 -4.94 3.38 -16.02
CA SER A 76 -4.99 4.79 -15.61
C SER A 76 -3.65 5.30 -15.05
N LEU A 77 -2.96 4.48 -14.24
CA LEU A 77 -1.62 4.82 -13.73
C LEU A 77 -0.59 4.93 -14.87
N ARG A 78 -0.67 4.03 -15.86
CA ARG A 78 0.26 4.00 -16.99
C ARG A 78 0.04 5.17 -17.95
N GLU A 79 -1.21 5.59 -18.17
CA GLU A 79 -1.52 6.80 -18.94
C GLU A 79 -0.90 8.03 -18.29
N LEU A 80 -1.11 8.22 -16.98
CA LEU A 80 -0.50 9.34 -16.23
C LEU A 80 1.03 9.36 -16.27
N ALA A 81 1.66 8.18 -16.19
CA ALA A 81 3.13 8.07 -16.27
C ALA A 81 3.70 8.24 -17.69
N SER A 82 2.84 8.31 -18.72
CA SER A 82 3.24 8.49 -20.12
C SER A 82 3.14 9.94 -20.60
N GLU A 83 2.52 10.82 -19.81
CA GLU A 83 2.46 12.27 -20.04
C GLU A 83 3.60 12.96 -19.28
N ASP A 84 4.84 12.75 -19.73
CA ASP A 84 6.05 13.48 -19.30
C ASP A 84 6.95 13.80 -20.52
#